data_AF-A0A7G5FHP6-F1
#
_entry.id   AF-A0A7G5FHP6-F1
#
_cell.length_a   1.000
_cell.length_b   1.000
_cell.length_c   1.000
_cell.angle_alpha   90.00
_cell.angle_beta   90.00
_cell.angle_gamma   90.00
#
_symmetry.space_group_name_H-M   'P 1'
#
loop_
_entity.id
_entity.type
_entity.pdbx_description
1 polymer ?
#
loop_
_entity_poly.entity_id
_entity_poly.type
_entity_poly.pdbx_seq_one_letter_code
_entity_poly.pdbx_strand_id
1 'polypeptide(L)'
;MTTKHVTEAGAVSMAQLSYIVRNRRLWILLGVVLGIVVAMAYLVTTPKQYRATAVVNIVPISSQPVAEGKAASSLIDLATEKQLAESASTAKVAADALDWRWTPERLRSGVKASGDPNGTVINISYSDSSREDAVAGANELADAYLLVRTNLATERGKDLEKSLDQEIDRLEGELREGQNNVSGPRVDDVRAQTIRSAIETLQDRKLTIAGFAPRSGEVITPAHMGSAQETPEKTKIAVLGILAGLFVGVLLAFAVHLLSRKPSDDEDLEFLLGVPVWQAERDVPPSTRWELAAEFVRHASHESHATAVLVDTSSPEAVVAGKTVTSASGGALIDVNKTRGALLRSLNTADAAILVAPLTWTKKELLQLKDDLENVGTNLLGVVLVDEGLPTREETSVYDEEDPSTAAFGGADPDASIPPTPI
;
A
#
# COMPACT_ATOMS: atom_id res chain seq x y z
N MET A 1 1.17 20.34 48.59
CA MET A 1 0.44 19.15 48.13
C MET A 1 0.98 18.87 46.74
N THR A 2 1.97 18.00 46.64
CA THR A 2 2.88 17.87 45.50
C THR A 2 2.42 16.70 44.64
N THR A 3 1.75 16.98 43.53
CA THR A 3 1.35 15.94 42.57
C THR A 3 2.47 15.67 41.58
N LYS A 4 2.93 14.41 41.65
CA LYS A 4 3.83 13.71 40.76
C LYS A 4 3.58 13.99 39.27
N HIS A 5 4.65 14.27 38.53
CA HIS A 5 4.77 13.83 37.13
C HIS A 5 6.07 13.03 36.98
N VAL A 6 5.98 11.75 37.37
CA VAL A 6 6.83 10.70 36.83
C VAL A 6 6.00 10.04 35.73
N THR A 7 6.29 10.30 34.47
CA THR A 7 5.78 9.48 33.36
C THR A 7 6.69 9.59 32.13
N GLU A 8 7.37 8.47 31.87
CA GLU A 8 7.76 7.94 30.54
C GLU A 8 8.84 8.66 29.72
N ALA A 9 10.10 8.33 30.05
CA ALA A 9 11.13 8.16 29.05
C ALA A 9 10.80 6.93 28.19
N GLY A 10 10.46 7.13 26.91
CA GLY A 10 10.47 6.07 25.90
C GLY A 10 9.29 6.03 24.91
N ALA A 11 8.17 6.70 25.20
CA ALA A 11 7.09 6.81 24.24
C ALA A 11 7.23 8.13 23.48
N VAL A 12 7.48 8.07 22.17
CA VAL A 12 7.25 9.22 21.27
C VAL A 12 5.78 9.61 21.47
N SER A 13 5.54 10.71 22.16
CA SER A 13 4.17 11.09 22.52
C SER A 13 3.38 11.42 21.25
N MET A 14 2.10 11.08 21.19
CA MET A 14 1.20 11.44 20.07
C MET A 14 1.26 12.95 19.75
N ALA A 15 1.55 13.78 20.76
CA ALA A 15 1.78 15.21 20.59
C ALA A 15 3.03 15.51 19.75
N GLN A 16 4.17 14.85 20.03
CA GLN A 16 5.40 14.99 19.23
C GLN A 16 5.20 14.54 17.78
N LEU A 17 4.43 13.47 17.54
CA LEU A 17 4.14 13.01 16.18
C LEU A 17 3.29 14.05 15.41
N SER A 18 2.30 14.65 16.08
CA SER A 18 1.41 15.65 15.48
C SER A 18 2.14 16.96 15.15
N TYR A 19 3.08 17.37 16.01
CA TYR A 19 3.90 18.58 15.85
C TYR A 19 4.84 18.46 14.64
N ILE A 20 5.54 17.32 14.50
CA ILE A 20 6.47 17.08 13.38
C ILE A 20 5.72 17.01 12.04
N VAL A 21 4.54 16.40 12.01
CA VAL A 21 3.71 16.32 10.79
C VAL A 21 3.23 17.71 10.35
N ARG A 22 2.87 18.58 11.30
CA ARG A 22 2.32 19.92 10.99
C ARG A 22 3.38 20.87 10.46
N ASN A 23 4.57 20.91 11.05
CA ASN A 23 5.61 21.87 10.67
C ASN A 23 6.48 21.41 9.48
N ARG A 24 6.52 20.09 9.16
CA ARG A 24 7.36 19.54 8.07
C ARG A 24 6.58 18.81 6.97
N ARG A 25 5.30 19.16 6.79
CA ARG A 25 4.40 18.59 5.75
C ARG A 25 4.99 18.57 4.34
N LEU A 26 5.87 19.52 3.98
CA LEU A 26 6.54 19.58 2.68
C LEU A 26 7.46 18.36 2.44
N TRP A 27 8.14 17.86 3.47
CA TRP A 27 9.02 16.68 3.36
C TRP A 27 8.23 15.38 3.25
N ILE A 28 7.10 15.31 3.97
CA ILE A 28 6.17 14.18 3.86
C ILE A 28 5.57 14.16 2.45
N LEU A 29 5.13 15.32 1.95
CA LEU A 29 4.61 15.47 0.58
C LEU A 29 5.67 15.09 -0.46
N LEU A 30 6.92 15.54 -0.30
CA LEU A 30 8.03 15.17 -1.17
C LEU A 30 8.25 13.65 -1.21
N GLY A 31 8.21 12.97 -0.05
CA GLY A 31 8.31 11.52 0.03
C GLY A 31 7.18 10.80 -0.69
N VAL A 32 5.94 11.24 -0.51
CA VAL A 32 4.76 10.69 -1.21
C VAL A 32 4.87 10.89 -2.72
N VAL A 33 5.24 12.10 -3.17
CA VAL A 33 5.45 12.40 -4.59
C VAL A 33 6.53 11.51 -5.18
N LEU A 34 7.66 11.34 -4.50
CA LEU A 34 8.73 10.45 -4.93
C LEU A 34 8.26 8.99 -5.02
N GLY A 35 7.49 8.51 -4.04
CA GLY A 35 6.89 7.18 -4.05
C GLY A 35 5.97 6.94 -5.24
N ILE A 36 5.14 7.94 -5.58
CA ILE A 36 4.25 7.89 -6.76
C ILE A 36 5.08 7.86 -8.05
N VAL A 37 6.12 8.68 -8.16
CA VAL A 37 7.00 8.71 -9.34
C VAL A 37 7.69 7.37 -9.55
N VAL A 38 8.21 6.75 -8.49
CA VAL A 38 8.84 5.42 -8.55
C VAL A 38 7.83 4.35 -8.94
N ALA A 39 6.63 4.36 -8.35
CA ALA A 39 5.58 3.41 -8.68
C ALA A 39 5.10 3.56 -10.14
N MET A 40 5.00 4.79 -10.64
CA MET A 40 4.67 5.06 -12.04
C MET A 40 5.78 4.58 -12.98
N ALA A 41 7.04 4.85 -12.66
CA ALA A 41 8.18 4.36 -13.42
C ALA A 41 8.20 2.82 -13.47
N TYR A 42 7.87 2.14 -12.36
CA TYR A 42 7.73 0.69 -12.31
C TYR A 42 6.62 0.16 -13.24
N LEU A 43 5.46 0.82 -13.25
CA LEU A 43 4.34 0.45 -14.11
C LEU A 43 4.61 0.64 -15.61
N VAL A 44 5.44 1.62 -15.97
CA VAL A 44 5.82 1.88 -17.37
C VAL A 44 6.93 0.95 -17.84
N THR A 45 7.84 0.55 -16.95
CA THR A 45 8.98 -0.32 -17.28
C THR A 45 8.64 -1.81 -17.26
N THR A 46 7.65 -2.22 -16.46
CA THR A 46 7.26 -3.63 -16.32
C THR A 46 6.30 -4.05 -17.45
N PRO A 47 6.61 -5.11 -18.21
CA PRO A 47 5.72 -5.60 -19.26
C PRO A 47 4.36 -6.01 -18.70
N LYS A 48 3.28 -5.62 -19.39
CA LYS A 48 1.92 -6.06 -19.06
C LYS A 48 1.76 -7.53 -19.43
N GLN A 49 1.18 -8.31 -18.52
CA GLN A 49 0.77 -9.67 -18.77
C GLN A 49 -0.70 -9.84 -18.41
N TYR A 50 -1.44 -10.51 -19.29
CA TYR A 50 -2.83 -10.87 -19.15
C TYR A 50 -2.91 -12.37 -18.88
N ARG A 51 -3.66 -12.76 -17.85
CA ARG A 51 -3.92 -14.17 -17.54
C ARG A 51 -5.40 -14.46 -17.69
N ALA A 52 -5.75 -15.41 -18.55
CA ALA A 52 -7.11 -15.93 -18.68
C ALA A 52 -7.17 -17.38 -18.18
N THR A 53 -8.33 -17.81 -17.69
CA THR A 53 -8.52 -19.13 -17.09
C THR A 53 -9.77 -19.79 -17.67
N ALA A 54 -9.60 -21.01 -18.19
CA ALA A 54 -10.69 -21.91 -18.54
C ALA A 54 -10.87 -22.97 -17.44
N VAL A 55 -12.12 -23.31 -17.14
CA VAL A 55 -12.50 -24.25 -16.09
C VAL A 55 -13.00 -25.53 -16.73
N VAL A 56 -12.32 -26.64 -16.45
CA VAL A 56 -12.60 -27.97 -17.00
C VAL A 56 -13.04 -28.89 -15.89
N ASN A 57 -14.11 -29.65 -16.12
CA ASN A 57 -14.49 -30.75 -15.25
C ASN A 57 -14.12 -32.08 -15.90
N ILE A 58 -13.41 -32.92 -15.16
CA ILE A 58 -12.95 -34.23 -15.62
C ILE A 58 -13.72 -35.35 -14.96
N VAL A 59 -14.04 -36.38 -15.75
CA VAL A 59 -14.71 -37.59 -15.26
C VAL A 59 -13.68 -38.71 -15.12
N PRO A 60 -13.74 -39.55 -14.07
CA PRO A 60 -12.88 -40.72 -13.98
C PRO A 60 -13.14 -41.65 -15.16
N ILE A 61 -12.07 -42.15 -15.76
CA ILE A 61 -12.14 -43.10 -16.87
C ILE A 61 -11.87 -44.48 -16.26
N SER A 62 -12.94 -45.22 -15.92
CA SER A 62 -12.84 -46.59 -15.39
C SER A 62 -13.68 -47.57 -16.20
N SER A 63 -13.13 -48.77 -16.43
CA SER A 63 -13.85 -49.89 -17.05
C SER A 63 -14.71 -50.68 -16.06
N GLN A 64 -14.71 -50.29 -14.78
CA GLN A 64 -15.56 -50.84 -13.73
C GLN A 64 -16.41 -49.70 -13.15
N PRO A 65 -17.70 -49.93 -12.83
CA PRO A 65 -18.53 -48.95 -12.15
C PRO A 65 -17.85 -48.50 -10.84
N VAL A 66 -17.87 -47.20 -10.55
CA VAL A 66 -17.39 -46.68 -9.26
C VAL A 66 -18.24 -47.34 -8.16
N ALA A 67 -17.59 -48.10 -7.27
CA ALA A 67 -18.28 -48.77 -6.17
C ALA A 67 -19.05 -47.76 -5.32
N GLU A 68 -20.30 -48.07 -4.97
CA GLU A 68 -21.16 -47.21 -4.15
C GLU A 68 -20.43 -46.77 -2.87
N GLY A 69 -20.38 -45.46 -2.63
CA GLY A 69 -19.73 -44.85 -1.47
C GLY A 69 -18.28 -44.35 -1.68
N LYS A 70 -17.67 -44.57 -2.86
CA LYS A 70 -16.38 -43.93 -3.20
C LYS A 70 -16.58 -42.68 -4.07
N ALA A 71 -15.90 -41.59 -3.72
CA ALA A 71 -15.91 -40.37 -4.50
C ALA A 71 -15.17 -40.58 -5.84
N ALA A 72 -15.72 -40.05 -6.93
CA ALA A 72 -15.11 -40.03 -8.26
C ALA A 72 -13.67 -39.46 -8.25
N SER A 73 -13.41 -38.45 -7.42
CA SER A 73 -12.08 -37.84 -7.24
C SER A 73 -11.02 -38.81 -6.72
N SER A 74 -11.39 -39.88 -6.01
CA SER A 74 -10.42 -40.87 -5.49
C SER A 74 -9.73 -41.71 -6.58
N LEU A 75 -10.28 -41.71 -7.80
CA LEU A 75 -9.73 -42.40 -8.97
C LEU A 75 -8.88 -41.48 -9.85
N ILE A 76 -8.75 -40.21 -9.47
CA ILE A 76 -8.05 -39.17 -10.23
C ILE A 76 -6.87 -38.67 -9.40
N ASP A 77 -5.66 -38.83 -9.94
CA ASP A 77 -4.50 -38.14 -9.39
C ASP A 77 -4.35 -36.77 -10.04
N LEU A 78 -4.79 -35.73 -9.33
CA LEU A 78 -4.75 -34.37 -9.82
C LEU A 78 -3.34 -33.84 -10.09
N ALA A 79 -2.31 -34.36 -9.40
CA ALA A 79 -0.93 -33.97 -9.68
C ALA A 79 -0.52 -34.43 -11.09
N THR A 80 -0.87 -35.67 -11.43
CA THR A 80 -0.65 -36.24 -12.76
C THR A 80 -1.49 -35.50 -13.82
N GLU A 81 -2.75 -35.16 -13.52
CA GLU A 81 -3.60 -34.42 -14.46
C GLU A 81 -3.09 -32.99 -14.72
N LYS A 82 -2.58 -32.29 -13.70
CA LYS A 82 -1.92 -30.98 -13.86
C LYS A 82 -0.69 -31.07 -14.76
N GLN A 83 0.14 -32.09 -14.56
CA GLN A 83 1.31 -32.33 -15.42
C GLN A 83 0.92 -32.65 -16.86
N LEU A 84 -0.18 -33.40 -17.06
CA LEU A 84 -0.69 -33.68 -18.40
C LEU A 84 -1.20 -32.40 -19.07
N ALA A 85 -1.93 -31.54 -18.35
CA ALA A 85 -2.38 -30.24 -18.87
C ALA A 85 -1.21 -29.30 -19.21
N GLU A 86 -0.12 -29.32 -18.43
CA GLU A 86 1.11 -28.53 -18.67
C GLU A 86 2.11 -29.22 -19.62
N SER A 87 1.76 -30.38 -20.19
CA SER A 87 2.68 -31.20 -20.98
C SER A 87 2.96 -30.63 -22.38
N ALA A 88 4.10 -31.03 -22.95
CA ALA A 88 4.47 -30.69 -24.32
C ALA A 88 3.48 -31.28 -25.36
N SER A 89 2.91 -32.46 -25.09
CA SER A 89 1.90 -33.07 -25.97
C SER A 89 0.61 -32.24 -26.02
N THR A 90 0.16 -31.74 -24.87
CA THR A 90 -1.03 -30.87 -24.80
C THR A 90 -0.78 -29.53 -25.48
N ALA A 91 0.37 -28.91 -25.22
CA ALA A 91 0.76 -27.66 -25.86
C ALA A 91 0.89 -27.81 -27.39
N LYS A 92 1.37 -28.97 -27.88
CA LYS A 92 1.44 -29.25 -29.31
C LYS A 92 0.06 -29.36 -29.94
N VAL A 93 -0.85 -30.13 -29.34
CA VAL A 93 -2.23 -30.28 -29.84
C VAL A 93 -2.97 -28.94 -29.86
N ALA A 94 -2.78 -28.11 -28.84
CA ALA A 94 -3.34 -26.76 -28.80
C ALA A 94 -2.73 -25.84 -29.87
N ALA A 95 -1.42 -25.91 -30.10
CA ALA A 95 -0.76 -25.13 -31.16
C ALA A 95 -1.27 -25.54 -32.56
N ASP A 96 -1.46 -26.84 -32.79
CA ASP A 96 -1.94 -27.37 -34.08
C ASP A 96 -3.39 -26.93 -34.39
N ALA A 97 -4.20 -26.60 -33.38
CA ALA A 97 -5.55 -26.06 -33.52
C ALA A 97 -5.58 -24.53 -33.76
N LEU A 98 -4.48 -23.84 -33.45
CA LEU A 98 -4.32 -22.40 -33.56
C LEU A 98 -3.60 -21.99 -34.86
N ASP A 99 -3.44 -20.67 -35.07
CA ASP A 99 -2.74 -20.15 -36.23
C ASP A 99 -1.20 -20.31 -36.14
N TRP A 100 -0.51 -20.04 -37.25
CA TRP A 100 0.95 -20.20 -37.40
C TRP A 100 1.82 -19.41 -36.39
N ARG A 101 1.25 -18.44 -35.67
CA ARG A 101 1.97 -17.64 -34.65
C ARG A 101 2.07 -18.38 -33.32
N TRP A 102 1.36 -19.48 -33.16
CA TRP A 102 1.35 -20.30 -31.96
C TRP A 102 2.35 -21.44 -32.08
N THR A 103 3.25 -21.53 -31.10
CA THR A 103 4.20 -22.63 -30.99
C THR A 103 3.95 -23.43 -29.71
N PRO A 104 4.25 -24.74 -29.70
CA PRO A 104 4.13 -25.56 -28.50
C PRO A 104 4.94 -24.98 -27.33
N GLU A 105 6.12 -24.42 -27.59
CA GLU A 105 6.98 -23.81 -26.57
C GLU A 105 6.35 -22.56 -25.93
N ARG A 106 5.72 -21.70 -26.75
CA ARG A 106 5.02 -20.50 -26.27
C ARG A 106 3.89 -20.90 -25.34
N LEU A 107 3.02 -21.81 -25.79
CA LEU A 107 1.89 -22.32 -24.99
C LEU A 107 2.36 -22.99 -23.70
N ARG A 108 3.38 -23.86 -23.78
CA ARG A 108 3.94 -24.55 -22.62
C ARG A 108 4.56 -23.59 -21.60
N SER A 109 5.14 -22.48 -22.05
CA SER A 109 5.74 -21.48 -21.15
C SER A 109 4.72 -20.61 -20.43
N GLY A 110 3.56 -20.39 -21.04
CA GLY A 110 2.49 -19.54 -20.48
C GLY A 110 1.38 -20.29 -19.75
N VAL A 111 1.32 -21.62 -19.86
CA VAL A 111 0.27 -22.45 -19.23
C VAL A 111 0.56 -22.72 -17.75
N LYS A 112 -0.50 -22.68 -16.93
CA LYS A 112 -0.51 -23.16 -15.56
C LYS A 112 -1.82 -23.86 -15.24
N ALA A 113 -1.74 -25.08 -14.75
CA ALA A 113 -2.88 -25.87 -14.29
C ALA A 113 -2.97 -25.86 -12.76
N SER A 114 -4.18 -25.67 -12.24
CA SER A 114 -4.49 -25.72 -10.81
C SER A 114 -5.83 -26.42 -10.58
N GLY A 115 -6.13 -26.78 -9.34
CA GLY A 115 -7.35 -27.50 -8.98
C GLY A 115 -7.29 -28.03 -7.55
N ASP A 116 -8.46 -28.35 -7.01
CA ASP A 116 -8.65 -28.93 -5.67
C ASP A 116 -8.31 -30.43 -5.68
N PRO A 117 -7.35 -30.91 -4.86
CA PRO A 117 -7.00 -32.33 -4.77
C PRO A 117 -8.18 -33.28 -4.50
N ASN A 118 -9.27 -32.79 -3.89
CA ASN A 118 -10.47 -33.56 -3.60
C ASN A 118 -11.58 -33.38 -4.64
N GLY A 119 -11.37 -32.53 -5.65
CA GLY A 119 -12.35 -32.17 -6.68
C GLY A 119 -12.09 -32.80 -8.05
N THR A 120 -13.05 -32.61 -8.95
CA THR A 120 -12.98 -33.03 -10.36
C THR A 120 -12.75 -31.85 -11.31
N VAL A 121 -12.44 -30.67 -10.77
CA VAL A 121 -12.32 -29.43 -11.54
C VAL A 121 -10.87 -29.00 -11.64
N ILE A 122 -10.42 -28.74 -12.88
CA ILE A 122 -9.10 -28.22 -13.22
C ILE A 122 -9.27 -26.84 -13.84
N ASN A 123 -8.54 -25.88 -13.30
CA ASN A 123 -8.40 -24.54 -13.86
C ASN A 123 -7.14 -24.51 -14.72
N ILE A 124 -7.30 -24.32 -16.03
CA ILE A 124 -6.21 -24.18 -16.98
C ILE A 124 -6.10 -22.69 -17.32
N SER A 125 -5.00 -22.08 -16.88
CA SER A 125 -4.73 -20.67 -17.12
C SER A 125 -3.59 -20.48 -18.10
N TYR A 126 -3.70 -19.47 -18.95
CA TYR A 126 -2.66 -19.08 -19.90
C TYR A 126 -2.35 -17.59 -19.75
N SER A 127 -1.06 -17.25 -19.76
CA SER A 127 -0.58 -15.87 -19.59
C SER A 127 0.15 -15.39 -20.83
N ASP A 128 -0.23 -14.22 -21.37
CA ASP A 128 0.40 -13.60 -22.54
C ASP A 128 0.36 -12.06 -22.45
N SER A 129 1.05 -11.38 -23.37
CA SER A 129 1.10 -9.92 -23.49
C SER A 129 -0.18 -9.28 -24.07
N SER A 130 -1.02 -10.07 -24.73
CA SER A 130 -2.33 -9.67 -25.25
C SER A 130 -3.46 -10.38 -24.49
N ARG A 131 -4.56 -9.66 -24.25
CA ARG A 131 -5.76 -10.21 -23.61
C ARG A 131 -6.44 -11.24 -24.51
N GLU A 132 -6.44 -11.00 -25.80
CA GLU A 132 -7.00 -11.88 -26.83
C GLU A 132 -6.21 -13.19 -26.90
N ASP A 133 -4.88 -13.12 -26.96
CA ASP A 133 -4.01 -14.29 -26.96
C ASP A 133 -4.14 -15.07 -25.64
N ALA A 134 -4.21 -14.40 -24.49
CA ALA A 134 -4.40 -15.05 -23.20
C ALA A 134 -5.69 -15.91 -23.18
N VAL A 135 -6.80 -15.38 -23.72
CA VAL A 135 -8.09 -16.08 -23.82
C VAL A 135 -8.04 -17.24 -24.81
N ALA A 136 -7.51 -17.00 -26.02
CA ALA A 136 -7.41 -18.02 -27.05
C ALA A 136 -6.57 -19.21 -26.58
N GLY A 137 -5.37 -18.94 -26.03
CA GLY A 137 -4.48 -19.99 -25.52
C GLY A 137 -5.10 -20.78 -24.37
N ALA A 138 -5.81 -20.13 -23.43
CA ALA A 138 -6.44 -20.83 -22.31
C ALA A 138 -7.56 -21.78 -22.76
N ASN A 139 -8.38 -21.37 -23.74
CA ASN A 139 -9.45 -22.20 -24.27
C ASN A 139 -8.89 -23.39 -25.07
N GLU A 140 -7.96 -23.15 -25.98
CA GLU A 140 -7.38 -24.22 -26.80
C GLU A 140 -6.55 -25.21 -25.99
N LEU A 141 -5.85 -24.75 -24.95
CA LEU A 141 -5.18 -25.65 -24.01
C LEU A 141 -6.17 -26.53 -23.22
N ALA A 142 -7.36 -26.01 -22.89
CA ALA A 142 -8.38 -26.78 -22.20
C ALA A 142 -8.98 -27.87 -23.11
N ASP A 143 -9.29 -27.53 -24.35
CA ASP A 143 -9.80 -28.49 -25.34
C ASP A 143 -8.74 -29.52 -25.71
N ALA A 144 -7.50 -29.09 -25.94
CA ALA A 144 -6.37 -29.98 -26.21
C ALA A 144 -6.11 -30.95 -25.05
N TYR A 145 -6.22 -30.49 -23.80
CA TYR A 145 -6.06 -31.36 -22.63
C TYR A 145 -7.11 -32.48 -22.62
N LEU A 146 -8.38 -32.14 -22.84
CA LEU A 146 -9.46 -33.14 -22.91
C LEU A 146 -9.26 -34.12 -24.08
N LEU A 147 -8.77 -33.63 -25.22
CA LEU A 147 -8.47 -34.45 -26.38
C LEU A 147 -7.31 -35.42 -26.11
N VAL A 148 -6.20 -34.94 -25.56
CA VAL A 148 -5.04 -35.77 -25.19
C VAL A 148 -5.44 -36.83 -24.17
N ARG A 149 -6.22 -36.45 -23.14
CA ARG A 149 -6.74 -37.37 -22.12
C ARG A 149 -7.62 -38.46 -22.74
N THR A 150 -8.46 -38.10 -23.71
CA THR A 150 -9.34 -39.04 -24.42
C THR A 150 -8.55 -40.00 -25.31
N ASN A 151 -7.53 -39.48 -26.01
CA ASN A 151 -6.65 -40.30 -26.84
C ASN A 151 -5.87 -41.31 -26.00
N LEU A 152 -5.29 -40.87 -24.88
CA LEU A 152 -4.56 -41.75 -23.96
C LEU A 152 -5.45 -42.84 -23.37
N ALA A 153 -6.69 -42.50 -23.00
CA ALA A 153 -7.68 -43.49 -22.55
C ALA A 153 -8.05 -44.49 -23.64
N THR A 154 -8.22 -44.03 -24.88
CA THR A 154 -8.53 -44.86 -26.04
C THR A 154 -7.38 -45.81 -26.36
N GLU A 155 -6.14 -45.33 -26.33
CA GLU A 155 -4.94 -46.15 -26.54
C GLU A 155 -4.80 -47.24 -25.49
N ARG A 156 -4.97 -46.90 -24.21
CA ARG A 156 -4.97 -47.90 -23.12
C ARG A 156 -6.06 -48.96 -23.30
N GLY A 157 -7.25 -48.55 -23.75
CA GLY A 157 -8.34 -49.48 -24.06
C GLY A 157 -7.96 -50.47 -25.16
N LYS A 158 -7.35 -49.97 -26.25
CA LYS A 158 -6.86 -50.80 -27.36
C LYS A 158 -5.74 -51.75 -26.95
N ASP A 159 -4.83 -51.31 -26.08
CA ASP A 159 -3.73 -52.17 -25.62
C ASP A 159 -4.24 -53.27 -24.67
N LEU A 160 -5.23 -52.96 -23.84
CA LEU A 160 -5.91 -53.98 -23.03
C LEU A 160 -6.68 -54.97 -23.91
N GLU A 161 -7.36 -54.49 -24.95
CA GLU A 161 -8.02 -55.35 -25.94
C GLU A 161 -7.04 -56.33 -26.59
N LYS A 162 -5.88 -55.85 -27.07
CA LYS A 162 -4.82 -56.71 -27.62
C LYS A 162 -4.31 -57.74 -26.62
N SER A 163 -4.14 -57.36 -25.35
CA SER A 163 -3.70 -58.28 -24.31
C SER A 163 -4.74 -59.37 -24.02
N LEU A 164 -6.03 -59.04 -24.07
CA LEU A 164 -7.10 -60.02 -23.93
C LEU A 164 -7.16 -60.96 -25.14
N ASP A 165 -6.95 -60.44 -26.35
CA ASP A 165 -6.88 -61.25 -27.57
C ASP A 165 -5.76 -62.29 -27.52
N GLN A 166 -4.56 -61.89 -27.09
CA GLN A 166 -3.44 -62.81 -26.91
C GLN A 166 -3.74 -63.92 -25.89
N GLU A 167 -4.45 -63.60 -24.81
CA GLU A 167 -4.82 -64.60 -23.79
C GLU A 167 -5.91 -65.56 -24.29
N ILE A 168 -6.90 -65.04 -25.04
CA ILE A 168 -7.93 -65.86 -25.69
C ILE A 168 -7.26 -66.81 -26.70
N ASP A 169 -6.40 -66.30 -27.59
CA ASP A 169 -5.69 -67.10 -28.59
C ASP A 169 -4.85 -68.22 -27.95
N ARG A 170 -4.18 -67.90 -26.83
CA ARG A 170 -3.41 -68.88 -26.06
C ARG A 170 -4.30 -69.98 -25.49
N LEU A 171 -5.40 -69.62 -24.82
CA LEU A 171 -6.34 -70.57 -24.23
C LEU A 171 -7.03 -71.43 -25.30
N GLU A 172 -7.34 -70.86 -26.46
CA GLU A 172 -7.84 -71.61 -27.62
C GLU A 172 -6.80 -72.61 -28.14
N GLY A 173 -5.52 -72.23 -28.16
CA GLY A 173 -4.41 -73.12 -28.49
C GLY A 173 -4.31 -74.31 -27.53
N GLU A 174 -4.34 -74.05 -26.21
CA GLU A 174 -4.32 -75.10 -25.17
C GLU A 174 -5.52 -76.05 -25.29
N LEU A 175 -6.70 -75.52 -25.66
CA LEU A 175 -7.90 -76.32 -25.89
C LEU A 175 -7.73 -77.28 -27.09
N ARG A 176 -7.12 -76.80 -28.19
CA ARG A 176 -6.85 -77.60 -29.40
C ARG A 176 -5.80 -78.69 -29.14
N GLU A 177 -4.74 -78.38 -28.38
CA GLU A 177 -3.70 -79.35 -28.02
C GLU A 177 -4.23 -80.44 -27.07
N GLY A 178 -5.04 -80.05 -26.08
CA GLY A 178 -5.68 -81.00 -25.16
C GLY A 178 -6.65 -81.96 -25.87
N GLN A 179 -7.33 -81.50 -26.93
CA GLN A 179 -8.19 -82.36 -27.76
C GLN A 179 -7.41 -83.36 -28.62
N ASN A 180 -6.18 -83.02 -29.03
CA ASN A 180 -5.35 -83.88 -29.88
C ASN A 180 -4.56 -84.94 -29.08
N ASN A 181 -4.24 -84.67 -27.81
CA ASN A 181 -3.52 -85.59 -26.91
C ASN A 181 -4.50 -86.52 -26.16
N VAL A 182 -5.18 -87.42 -26.88
CA VAL A 182 -6.18 -88.33 -26.29
C VAL A 182 -5.52 -89.38 -25.39
N SER A 183 -5.59 -89.19 -24.08
CA SER A 183 -5.24 -90.20 -23.06
C SER A 183 -6.17 -90.13 -21.85
N GLY A 184 -7.50 -90.31 -22.08
CA GLY A 184 -8.47 -90.60 -21.02
C GLY A 184 -9.77 -89.76 -21.03
N PRO A 185 -10.97 -90.36 -21.24
CA PRO A 185 -12.22 -89.62 -21.48
C PRO A 185 -12.83 -88.77 -20.34
N ARG A 186 -12.18 -88.57 -19.19
CA ARG A 186 -12.82 -87.94 -18.01
C ARG A 186 -12.07 -86.76 -17.39
N VAL A 187 -10.75 -86.69 -17.55
CA VAL A 187 -9.94 -85.58 -17.00
C VAL A 187 -9.88 -84.42 -18.00
N ASP A 188 -9.87 -84.73 -19.30
CA ASP A 188 -9.78 -83.74 -20.37
C ASP A 188 -11.08 -82.91 -20.53
N ASP A 189 -12.25 -83.50 -20.26
CA ASP A 189 -13.55 -82.82 -20.37
C ASP A 189 -13.70 -81.68 -19.34
N VAL A 190 -13.30 -81.91 -18.09
CA VAL A 190 -13.40 -80.90 -17.02
C VAL A 190 -12.45 -79.72 -17.28
N ARG A 191 -11.24 -80.01 -17.76
CA ARG A 191 -10.25 -78.99 -18.12
C ARG A 191 -10.72 -78.19 -19.34
N ALA A 192 -11.20 -78.86 -20.39
CA ALA A 192 -11.74 -78.23 -21.57
C ALA A 192 -12.95 -77.32 -21.25
N GLN A 193 -13.81 -77.73 -20.31
CA GLN A 193 -14.94 -76.92 -19.88
C GLN A 193 -14.52 -75.69 -19.08
N THR A 194 -13.49 -75.81 -18.23
CA THR A 194 -12.92 -74.67 -17.48
C THR A 194 -12.26 -73.64 -18.40
N ILE A 195 -11.55 -74.09 -19.45
CA ILE A 195 -10.93 -73.19 -20.43
C ILE A 195 -12.01 -72.45 -21.23
N ARG A 196 -13.09 -73.13 -21.65
CA ARG A 196 -14.20 -72.50 -22.36
C ARG A 196 -14.88 -71.40 -21.54
N SER A 197 -15.17 -71.65 -20.26
CA SER A 197 -15.79 -70.62 -19.41
C SER A 197 -14.86 -69.43 -19.17
N ALA A 198 -13.54 -69.65 -19.11
CA ALA A 198 -12.55 -68.58 -19.06
C ALA A 198 -12.54 -67.74 -20.36
N ILE A 199 -12.55 -68.38 -21.53
CA ILE A 199 -12.66 -67.70 -22.83
C ILE A 199 -13.93 -66.85 -22.90
N GLU A 200 -15.09 -67.41 -22.52
CA GLU A 200 -16.36 -66.68 -22.49
C GLU A 200 -16.28 -65.45 -21.59
N THR A 201 -15.66 -65.57 -20.41
CA THR A 201 -15.47 -64.45 -19.48
C THR A 201 -14.56 -63.36 -20.06
N LEU A 202 -13.48 -63.74 -20.75
CA LEU A 202 -12.57 -62.81 -21.39
C LEU A 202 -13.22 -62.12 -22.60
N GLN A 203 -14.03 -62.84 -23.37
CA GLN A 203 -14.81 -62.28 -24.48
C GLN A 203 -15.85 -61.26 -23.99
N ASP A 204 -16.56 -61.55 -22.90
CA ASP A 204 -17.50 -60.60 -22.29
C ASP A 204 -16.79 -59.33 -21.78
N ARG A 205 -15.62 -59.49 -21.15
CA ARG A 205 -14.77 -58.37 -20.75
C ARG A 205 -14.29 -57.55 -21.96
N LYS A 206 -13.93 -58.20 -23.06
CA LYS A 206 -13.56 -57.53 -24.32
C LYS A 206 -14.71 -56.72 -24.88
N LEU A 207 -15.93 -57.28 -24.93
CA LEU A 207 -17.12 -56.57 -25.42
C LEU A 207 -17.43 -55.33 -24.57
N THR A 208 -17.23 -55.42 -23.25
CA THR A 208 -17.37 -54.27 -22.34
C THR A 208 -16.38 -53.15 -22.65
N ILE A 209 -15.13 -53.49 -23.00
CA ILE A 209 -14.09 -52.51 -23.38
C ILE A 209 -14.35 -51.93 -24.78
N ALA A 210 -14.75 -52.76 -25.74
CA ALA A 210 -15.01 -52.34 -27.12
C ALA A 210 -16.21 -51.37 -27.21
N GLY A 211 -17.21 -51.51 -26.34
CA GLY A 211 -18.35 -50.59 -26.23
C GLY A 211 -18.05 -49.30 -25.46
N PHE A 212 -16.87 -49.16 -24.85
CA PHE A 212 -16.52 -48.00 -24.02
C PHE A 212 -15.95 -46.87 -24.87
N ALA A 213 -16.71 -45.78 -25.03
CA ALA A 213 -16.23 -44.52 -25.61
C ALA A 213 -15.84 -43.55 -24.48
N PRO A 214 -14.55 -43.42 -24.12
CA PRO A 214 -14.14 -42.58 -23.00
C PRO A 214 -14.49 -41.11 -23.28
N ARG A 215 -15.26 -40.49 -22.38
CA ARG A 215 -15.43 -39.03 -22.32
C ARG A 215 -14.61 -38.49 -21.16
N SER A 216 -13.58 -37.72 -21.49
CA SER A 216 -12.59 -37.28 -20.50
C SER A 216 -13.03 -36.07 -19.67
N GLY A 217 -14.18 -35.48 -19.96
CA GLY A 217 -14.66 -34.27 -19.31
C GLY A 217 -15.25 -33.28 -20.30
N GLU A 218 -15.53 -32.08 -19.79
CA GLU A 218 -16.02 -30.94 -20.57
C GLU A 218 -15.53 -29.62 -19.97
N VAL A 219 -15.44 -28.60 -20.82
CA VAL A 219 -15.18 -27.22 -20.38
C VAL A 219 -16.49 -26.67 -19.80
N ILE A 220 -16.51 -26.38 -18.50
CA ILE A 220 -17.68 -25.80 -17.83
C ILE A 220 -17.72 -24.29 -18.01
N THR A 221 -16.56 -23.64 -17.87
CA THR A 221 -16.46 -22.17 -17.99
C THR A 221 -15.32 -21.84 -18.95
N PRO A 222 -15.62 -21.44 -20.20
CA PRO A 222 -14.58 -21.00 -21.11
C PRO A 222 -13.97 -19.69 -20.63
N ALA A 223 -12.69 -19.49 -20.93
CA ALA A 223 -12.02 -18.21 -20.72
C ALA A 223 -12.67 -17.13 -21.60
N HIS A 224 -12.87 -15.94 -21.03
CA HIS A 224 -13.43 -14.80 -21.74
C HIS A 224 -12.71 -13.50 -21.38
N MET A 225 -12.80 -12.49 -22.25
CA MET A 225 -12.02 -11.25 -22.12
C MET A 225 -12.27 -10.51 -20.80
N GLY A 226 -13.50 -10.51 -20.30
CA GLY A 226 -13.87 -9.81 -19.06
C GLY A 226 -13.28 -10.39 -17.77
N SER A 227 -12.86 -11.65 -17.74
CA SER A 227 -12.27 -12.30 -16.56
C SER A 227 -10.74 -12.38 -16.59
N ALA A 228 -10.10 -11.94 -17.68
CA ALA A 228 -8.65 -11.93 -17.78
C ALA A 228 -8.04 -10.90 -16.82
N GLN A 229 -7.17 -11.38 -15.93
CA GLN A 229 -6.49 -10.60 -14.89
C GLN A 229 -5.28 -9.89 -15.48
N GLU A 230 -5.09 -8.62 -15.13
CA GLU A 230 -3.93 -7.83 -15.56
C GLU A 230 -2.86 -7.85 -14.48
N THR A 231 -1.64 -8.26 -14.85
CA THR A 231 -0.46 -8.17 -14.00
C THR A 231 0.59 -7.25 -14.63
N PRO A 232 1.21 -6.37 -13.82
CA PRO A 232 0.92 -6.15 -12.42
C PRO A 232 -0.33 -5.24 -12.20
N GLU A 233 -1.05 -5.46 -11.09
CA GLU A 233 -2.28 -4.72 -10.79
C GLU A 233 -1.97 -3.25 -10.43
N LYS A 234 -2.44 -2.33 -11.27
CA LYS A 234 -2.17 -0.88 -11.14
C LYS A 234 -2.57 -0.34 -9.77
N THR A 235 -3.69 -0.79 -9.23
CA THR A 235 -4.21 -0.37 -7.92
C THR A 235 -3.29 -0.81 -6.79
N LYS A 236 -2.86 -2.09 -6.78
CA LYS A 236 -1.95 -2.61 -5.75
C LYS A 236 -0.61 -1.88 -5.76
N ILE A 237 -0.03 -1.63 -6.94
CA ILE A 237 1.24 -0.90 -7.06
C ILE A 237 1.09 0.56 -6.63
N ALA A 238 0.00 1.23 -7.03
CA ALA A 238 -0.23 2.62 -6.64
C ALA A 238 -0.36 2.76 -5.12
N VAL A 239 -1.13 1.89 -4.47
CA VAL A 239 -1.29 1.88 -3.00
C VAL A 239 0.07 1.61 -2.33
N LEU A 240 0.83 0.62 -2.81
CA LEU A 240 2.13 0.31 -2.24
C LEU A 240 3.13 1.47 -2.40
N GLY A 241 3.13 2.14 -3.55
CA GLY A 241 3.96 3.32 -3.82
C GLY A 241 3.65 4.50 -2.90
N ILE A 242 2.37 4.77 -2.66
CA ILE A 242 1.93 5.82 -1.74
C ILE A 242 2.35 5.49 -0.30
N LEU A 243 2.11 4.25 0.16
CA LEU A 243 2.48 3.83 1.51
C LEU A 243 3.99 3.87 1.73
N ALA A 244 4.77 3.39 0.76
CA ALA A 244 6.23 3.44 0.82
C ALA A 244 6.75 4.90 0.80
N GLY A 245 6.19 5.74 -0.06
CA GLY A 245 6.53 7.17 -0.14
C GLY A 245 6.20 7.93 1.15
N LEU A 246 5.04 7.65 1.74
CA LEU A 246 4.65 8.23 3.04
C LEU A 246 5.63 7.84 4.14
N PHE A 247 5.98 6.55 4.22
CA PHE A 247 6.94 6.05 5.21
C PHE A 247 8.30 6.73 5.08
N VAL A 248 8.84 6.80 3.85
CA VAL A 248 10.11 7.48 3.57
C VAL A 248 10.01 8.99 3.87
N GLY A 249 8.89 9.63 3.53
CA GLY A 249 8.65 11.04 3.81
C GLY A 249 8.63 11.37 5.31
N VAL A 250 8.06 10.50 6.13
CA VAL A 250 8.08 10.63 7.60
C VAL A 250 9.50 10.47 8.15
N LEU A 251 10.25 9.48 7.66
CA LEU A 251 11.65 9.29 8.07
C LEU A 251 12.52 10.51 7.70
N LEU A 252 12.34 11.06 6.51
CA LEU A 252 13.00 12.29 6.08
C LEU A 252 12.61 13.49 6.97
N ALA A 253 11.32 13.66 7.26
CA ALA A 253 10.86 14.73 8.14
C ALA A 253 11.51 14.64 9.52
N PHE A 254 11.63 13.43 10.08
CA PHE A 254 12.29 13.20 11.36
C PHE A 254 13.80 13.46 11.29
N ALA A 255 14.48 12.98 10.25
CA ALA A 255 15.91 13.21 10.08
C ALA A 255 16.24 14.71 9.95
N VAL A 256 15.45 15.47 9.19
CA VAL A 256 15.65 16.92 9.06
C VAL A 256 15.30 17.63 10.37
N HIS A 257 14.32 17.15 11.14
CA HIS A 257 14.03 17.69 12.48
C HIS A 257 15.21 17.48 13.44
N LEU A 258 15.79 16.28 13.48
CA LEU A 258 16.96 15.98 14.33
C LEU A 258 18.21 16.79 13.94
N LEU A 259 18.40 17.05 12.64
CA LEU A 259 19.58 17.78 12.15
C LEU A 259 19.40 19.31 12.20
N SER A 260 18.20 19.79 12.55
CA SER A 260 17.93 21.22 12.63
C SER A 260 18.63 21.87 13.82
N ARG A 261 19.50 22.84 13.53
CA ARG A 261 20.30 23.56 14.55
C ARG A 261 19.55 24.73 15.20
N LYS A 262 18.45 25.18 14.58
CA LYS A 262 17.63 26.30 15.04
C LYS A 262 16.34 25.78 15.69
N PRO A 263 15.85 26.39 16.79
CA PRO A 263 14.49 26.18 17.28
C PRO A 263 13.50 26.48 16.15
N SER A 264 12.46 25.65 15.98
CA SER A 264 11.49 25.85 14.89
C SER A 264 10.16 26.46 15.36
N ASP A 265 9.89 26.47 16.66
CA ASP A 265 8.65 27.00 17.24
C ASP A 265 8.85 27.43 18.71
N ASP A 266 7.85 28.07 19.30
CA ASP A 266 7.82 28.51 20.70
C ASP A 266 7.83 27.35 21.71
N GLU A 267 7.08 26.29 21.44
CA GLU A 267 7.05 25.06 22.26
C GLU A 267 8.43 24.38 22.32
N ASP A 268 9.21 24.45 21.22
CA ASP A 268 10.59 23.94 21.18
C ASP A 268 11.51 24.74 22.11
N LEU A 269 11.26 26.04 22.31
CA LEU A 269 12.05 26.91 23.20
C LEU A 269 11.69 26.69 24.67
N GLU A 270 10.40 26.57 24.98
CA GLU A 270 9.92 26.28 26.33
C GLU A 270 10.44 24.91 26.81
N PHE A 271 10.40 23.89 25.94
CA PHE A 271 10.97 22.58 26.25
C PHE A 271 12.50 22.60 26.38
N LEU A 272 13.21 23.36 25.55
CA LEU A 272 14.68 23.44 25.58
C LEU A 272 15.20 24.15 26.83
N LEU A 273 14.57 25.27 27.20
CA LEU A 273 15.04 26.13 28.28
C LEU A 273 14.38 25.82 29.61
N GLY A 274 13.23 25.15 29.63
CA GLY A 274 12.46 24.84 30.84
C GLY A 274 11.86 26.09 31.50
N VAL A 275 11.64 27.15 30.71
CA VAL A 275 11.11 28.45 31.15
C VAL A 275 9.96 28.86 30.24
N PRO A 276 8.95 29.59 30.75
CA PRO A 276 7.84 30.04 29.93
C PRO A 276 8.31 30.93 28.78
N VAL A 277 7.68 30.77 27.62
CA VAL A 277 7.90 31.60 26.44
C VAL A 277 6.69 32.50 26.22
N TRP A 278 6.91 33.80 26.13
CA TRP A 278 5.88 34.80 25.88
C TRP A 278 6.02 35.36 24.47
N GLN A 279 4.89 35.59 23.80
CA GLN A 279 4.84 36.15 22.45
C GLN A 279 4.10 37.50 22.43
N ALA A 280 4.28 38.24 21.34
CA ALA A 280 3.43 39.39 21.04
C ALA A 280 1.96 38.96 20.88
N GLU A 281 1.06 39.80 21.36
CA GLU A 281 -0.37 39.65 21.09
C GLU A 281 -0.64 39.86 19.59
N ARG A 282 -1.31 38.88 18.97
CA ARG A 282 -1.69 38.94 17.56
C ARG A 282 -2.95 39.81 17.41
N ASP A 283 -3.05 40.54 16.29
CA ASP A 283 -4.19 41.39 15.92
C ASP A 283 -4.39 42.67 16.78
N VAL A 284 -3.35 43.11 17.49
CA VAL A 284 -3.34 44.35 18.29
C VAL A 284 -2.37 45.37 17.68
N PRO A 285 -2.61 46.70 17.82
CA PRO A 285 -1.71 47.71 17.30
C PRO A 285 -0.24 47.49 17.73
N PRO A 286 0.74 47.80 16.85
CA PRO A 286 2.17 47.59 17.12
C PRO A 286 2.71 48.24 18.40
N SER A 287 2.02 49.27 18.92
CA SER A 287 2.35 49.96 20.17
C SER A 287 2.04 49.15 21.43
N THR A 288 1.03 48.28 21.37
CA THR A 288 0.42 47.60 22.53
C THR A 288 0.65 46.09 22.51
N ARG A 289 1.11 45.53 21.38
CA ARG A 289 1.37 44.09 21.20
C ARG A 289 2.29 43.43 22.24
N TRP A 290 3.11 44.21 22.95
CA TRP A 290 4.01 43.70 23.99
C TRP A 290 3.48 43.89 25.42
N GLU A 291 2.34 44.55 25.61
CA GLU A 291 1.77 44.83 26.94
C GLU A 291 1.40 43.55 27.68
N LEU A 292 0.81 42.58 26.97
CA LEU A 292 0.46 41.27 27.54
C LEU A 292 1.71 40.50 28.02
N ALA A 293 2.75 40.45 27.19
CA ALA A 293 4.03 39.83 27.56
C ALA A 293 4.69 40.55 28.75
N ALA A 294 4.62 41.88 28.77
CA ALA A 294 5.15 42.70 29.85
C ALA A 294 4.40 42.47 31.18
N GLU A 295 3.09 42.24 31.14
CA GLU A 295 2.29 41.88 32.32
C GLU A 295 2.65 40.50 32.86
N PHE A 296 2.83 39.49 32.00
CA PHE A 296 3.31 38.18 32.44
C PHE A 296 4.70 38.25 33.06
N VAL A 297 5.60 39.03 32.46
CA VAL A 297 6.92 39.31 33.03
C VAL A 297 6.80 39.96 34.41
N ARG A 298 5.95 40.97 34.57
CA ARG A 298 5.75 41.64 35.86
C ARG A 298 5.31 40.66 36.95
N HIS A 299 4.42 39.73 36.61
CA HIS A 299 3.98 38.70 37.54
C HIS A 299 5.11 37.70 37.87
N ALA A 300 5.87 37.27 36.87
CA ALA A 300 6.99 36.35 37.04
C ALA A 300 8.15 36.95 37.85
N SER A 301 8.40 38.25 37.70
CA SER A 301 9.46 38.99 38.41
C SER A 301 9.10 39.41 39.84
N HIS A 302 7.86 39.18 40.30
CA HIS A 302 7.38 39.70 41.58
C HIS A 302 8.17 39.17 42.80
N GLU A 303 8.76 37.98 42.71
CA GLU A 303 9.56 37.36 43.78
C GLU A 303 11.05 37.67 43.71
N SER A 304 11.52 38.37 42.66
CA SER A 304 12.94 38.66 42.43
C SER A 304 13.36 40.04 42.94
N HIS A 305 14.57 40.15 43.49
CA HIS A 305 15.07 41.42 44.05
C HIS A 305 15.56 42.37 42.97
N ALA A 306 16.09 41.85 41.87
CA ALA A 306 16.61 42.63 40.75
C ALA A 306 16.53 41.82 39.44
N THR A 307 15.67 42.26 38.53
CA THR A 307 15.50 41.63 37.22
C THR A 307 16.38 42.31 36.16
N ALA A 308 17.12 41.54 35.38
CA ALA A 308 17.81 41.98 34.18
C ALA A 308 17.01 41.60 32.92
N VAL A 309 16.84 42.55 32.00
CA VAL A 309 16.21 42.28 30.70
C VAL A 309 17.30 42.22 29.65
N LEU A 310 17.61 41.01 29.21
CA LEU A 310 18.61 40.68 28.21
C LEU A 310 18.00 40.84 26.82
N VAL A 311 18.42 41.82 26.04
CA VAL A 311 17.81 42.14 24.73
C VAL A 311 18.82 41.97 23.62
N ASP A 312 18.44 41.24 22.56
CA ASP A 312 19.16 41.24 21.30
C ASP A 312 18.93 42.55 20.54
N THR A 313 19.89 43.47 20.68
CA THR A 313 19.84 44.79 20.02
C THR A 313 19.99 44.74 18.50
N SER A 314 20.30 43.58 17.92
CA SER A 314 20.37 43.40 16.47
C SER A 314 18.99 43.51 15.81
N SER A 315 17.92 43.27 16.57
CA SER A 315 16.54 43.33 16.09
C SER A 315 15.85 44.60 16.61
N PRO A 316 15.40 45.52 15.73
CA PRO A 316 14.69 46.74 16.13
C PRO A 316 13.43 46.44 16.96
N GLU A 317 12.74 45.34 16.64
CA GLU A 317 11.54 44.93 17.35
C GLU A 317 11.84 44.35 18.73
N ALA A 318 12.96 43.63 18.89
CA ALA A 318 13.42 43.18 20.19
C ALA A 318 13.80 44.35 21.11
N VAL A 319 14.32 45.45 20.56
CA VAL A 319 14.57 46.68 21.32
C VAL A 319 13.26 47.30 21.82
N VAL A 320 12.20 47.31 21.00
CA VAL A 320 10.89 47.82 21.41
C VAL A 320 10.28 46.93 22.50
N ALA A 321 10.24 45.62 22.28
CA ALA A 321 9.78 44.64 23.27
C ALA A 321 10.57 44.76 24.58
N GLY A 322 11.89 44.82 24.48
CA GLY A 322 12.82 44.95 25.59
C GLY A 322 12.55 46.18 26.45
N LYS A 323 12.29 47.35 25.83
CA LYS A 323 11.94 48.58 26.56
C LYS A 323 10.60 48.46 27.30
N THR A 324 9.58 47.89 26.68
CA THR A 324 8.27 47.67 27.30
C THR A 324 8.39 46.71 28.49
N VAL A 325 9.10 45.61 28.29
CA VAL A 325 9.33 44.58 29.32
C VAL A 325 10.17 45.12 30.48
N THR A 326 11.21 45.90 30.20
CA THR A 326 12.05 46.56 31.23
C THR A 326 11.23 47.54 32.07
N SER A 327 10.33 48.29 31.44
CA SER A 327 9.45 49.23 32.14
C SER A 327 8.47 48.51 33.09
N ALA A 328 8.05 47.30 32.74
CA ALA A 328 7.14 46.49 33.56
C ALA A 328 7.83 45.71 34.68
N SER A 329 9.07 45.22 34.46
CA SER A 329 9.84 44.48 35.46
C SER A 329 10.62 45.39 36.43
N GLY A 330 10.75 46.68 36.13
CA GLY A 330 11.59 47.61 36.90
C GLY A 330 13.10 47.32 36.78
N GLY A 331 13.47 46.51 35.78
CA GLY A 331 14.82 46.00 35.59
C GLY A 331 15.77 46.92 34.83
N ALA A 332 17.00 46.45 34.62
CA ALA A 332 17.95 47.09 33.71
C ALA A 332 17.95 46.41 32.34
N LEU A 333 17.92 47.20 31.27
CA LEU A 333 18.04 46.70 29.90
C LEU A 333 19.53 46.46 29.59
N ILE A 334 19.87 45.22 29.24
CA ILE A 334 21.24 44.77 28.98
C ILE A 334 21.31 44.17 27.59
N ASP A 335 22.22 44.70 26.78
CA ASP A 335 22.50 44.21 25.45
C ASP A 335 23.30 42.89 25.50
N VAL A 336 22.72 41.84 24.93
CA VAL A 336 23.32 40.49 24.84
C VAL A 336 24.44 40.38 23.80
N ASN A 337 24.55 41.34 22.88
CA ASN A 337 25.58 41.34 21.84
C ASN A 337 26.93 41.86 22.35
N LYS A 338 27.00 42.32 23.61
CA LYS A 338 28.26 42.63 24.28
C LYS A 338 29.10 41.36 24.47
N THR A 339 30.42 41.52 24.58
CA THR A 339 31.31 40.41 24.93
C THR A 339 30.80 39.69 26.18
N ARG A 340 30.81 38.34 26.19
CA ARG A 340 30.27 37.53 27.31
C ARG A 340 30.72 38.00 28.69
N GLY A 341 32.00 38.34 28.88
CA GLY A 341 32.49 38.86 30.16
C GLY A 341 31.95 40.25 30.54
N ALA A 342 31.61 41.09 29.57
CA ALA A 342 30.96 42.39 29.81
C ALA A 342 29.47 42.21 30.13
N LEU A 343 28.80 41.26 29.46
CA LEU A 343 27.42 40.86 29.74
C LEU A 343 27.26 40.35 31.19
N LEU A 344 28.09 39.38 31.58
CA LEU A 344 28.05 38.82 32.94
C LEU A 344 28.40 39.86 34.01
N ARG A 345 29.33 40.78 33.72
CA ARG A 345 29.66 41.88 34.65
C ARG A 345 28.48 42.83 34.87
N SER A 346 27.66 43.07 33.84
CA SER A 346 26.44 43.89 34.00
C SER A 346 25.32 43.20 34.80
N LEU A 347 25.44 41.91 35.07
CA LEU A 347 24.47 41.13 35.87
C LEU A 347 24.81 41.08 37.36
N ASN A 348 25.87 41.74 37.82
CA ASN A 348 26.42 41.62 39.18
C ASN A 348 25.44 41.91 40.34
N THR A 349 24.27 42.48 40.04
CA THR A 349 23.22 42.77 41.03
C THR A 349 21.89 42.07 40.73
N ALA A 350 21.78 41.32 39.63
CA ALA A 350 20.52 40.73 39.17
C ALA A 350 20.42 39.25 39.57
N ASP A 351 19.36 38.88 40.30
CA ASP A 351 19.04 37.49 40.66
C ASP A 351 18.13 36.81 39.63
N ALA A 352 17.49 37.59 38.75
CA ALA A 352 16.65 37.11 37.67
C ALA A 352 17.02 37.72 36.31
N ALA A 353 16.85 36.95 35.24
CA ALA A 353 17.02 37.40 33.86
C ALA A 353 15.82 37.04 32.99
N ILE A 354 15.51 37.91 32.02
CA ILE A 354 14.51 37.68 30.98
C ILE A 354 15.18 37.90 29.65
N LEU A 355 15.09 36.92 28.75
CA LEU A 355 15.68 37.02 27.42
C LEU A 355 14.63 37.52 26.42
N VAL A 356 14.90 38.63 25.76
CA VAL A 356 14.12 39.15 24.63
C VAL A 356 14.96 38.96 23.38
N ALA A 357 14.64 37.94 22.59
CA ALA A 357 15.45 37.57 21.44
C ALA A 357 14.58 37.12 20.25
N PRO A 358 15.03 37.38 19.01
CA PRO A 358 14.43 36.80 17.82
C PRO A 358 14.78 35.32 17.68
N LEU A 359 14.03 34.60 16.84
CA LEU A 359 14.20 33.16 16.53
C LEU A 359 15.51 32.81 15.76
N THR A 360 16.46 33.73 15.70
CA THR A 360 17.72 33.58 14.96
C THR A 360 18.78 32.79 15.72
N TRP A 361 18.64 32.67 17.04
CA TRP A 361 19.59 32.01 17.94
C TRP A 361 19.59 30.49 17.78
N THR A 362 20.78 29.88 17.85
CA THR A 362 20.89 28.41 17.79
C THR A 362 20.58 27.77 19.14
N LYS A 363 20.15 26.50 19.12
CA LYS A 363 19.89 25.73 20.35
C LYS A 363 21.11 25.73 21.29
N LYS A 364 22.32 25.70 20.73
CA LYS A 364 23.58 25.71 21.48
C LYS A 364 23.82 27.05 22.18
N GLU A 365 23.60 28.17 21.49
CA GLU A 365 23.81 29.51 22.05
C GLU A 365 22.84 29.82 23.19
N LEU A 366 21.59 29.37 23.06
CA LEU A 366 20.56 29.52 24.10
C LEU A 366 20.90 28.71 25.36
N LEU A 367 21.32 27.44 25.20
CA LEU A 367 21.75 26.61 26.32
C LEU A 367 23.01 27.16 26.99
N GLN A 368 23.99 27.61 26.20
CA GLN A 368 25.20 28.23 26.75
C GLN A 368 24.89 29.50 27.53
N LEU A 369 23.99 30.35 27.02
CA LEU A 369 23.57 31.55 27.75
C LEU A 369 22.88 31.16 29.06
N LYS A 370 21.99 30.17 29.05
CA LYS A 370 21.32 29.69 30.27
C LYS A 370 22.34 29.21 31.31
N ASP A 371 23.27 28.36 30.91
CA ASP A 371 24.34 27.85 31.78
C ASP A 371 25.21 28.99 32.32
N ASP A 372 25.58 29.96 31.48
CA ASP A 372 26.37 31.13 31.89
C ASP A 372 25.64 31.98 32.95
N LEU A 373 24.32 32.14 32.83
CA LEU A 373 23.49 32.89 33.80
C LEU A 373 23.40 32.14 35.14
N GLU A 374 23.12 30.84 35.11
CA GLU A 374 23.04 30.01 36.32
C GLU A 374 24.37 30.01 37.08
N ASN A 375 25.50 29.97 36.37
CA ASN A 375 26.85 30.01 36.97
C ASN A 375 27.17 31.33 37.69
N VAL A 376 26.51 32.43 37.32
CA VAL A 376 26.66 33.75 37.96
C VAL A 376 25.58 33.98 39.02
N GLY A 377 24.68 33.01 39.25
CA GLY A 377 23.61 33.08 40.23
C GLY A 377 22.37 33.84 39.77
N THR A 378 22.23 34.06 38.46
CA THR A 378 21.06 34.70 37.86
C THR A 378 20.16 33.64 37.22
N ASN A 379 18.92 33.52 37.66
CA ASN A 379 17.99 32.54 37.10
C ASN A 379 17.25 33.11 35.88
N LEU A 380 17.14 32.33 34.80
CA LEU A 380 16.34 32.72 33.64
C LEU A 380 14.86 32.48 33.95
N LEU A 381 14.06 33.54 34.02
CA LEU A 381 12.62 33.46 34.36
C LEU A 381 11.74 33.14 33.14
N GLY A 382 12.16 33.54 31.95
CA GLY A 382 11.37 33.37 30.73
C GLY A 382 12.01 34.01 29.52
N VAL A 383 11.45 33.70 28.34
CA VAL A 383 11.89 34.24 27.06
C VAL A 383 10.73 34.96 26.38
N VAL A 384 10.95 36.19 25.95
CA VAL A 384 10.05 36.92 25.07
C VAL A 384 10.53 36.73 23.64
N LEU A 385 9.73 35.99 22.86
CA LEU A 385 10.04 35.66 21.48
C LEU A 385 9.61 36.78 20.55
N VAL A 386 10.56 37.26 19.75
CA VAL A 386 10.32 38.32 18.77
C VAL A 386 10.23 37.71 17.37
N ASP A 387 9.05 37.84 16.75
CA ASP A 387 8.83 37.41 15.36
C ASP A 387 9.08 38.60 14.43
N GLU A 388 10.19 38.57 13.69
CA GLU A 388 10.56 39.64 12.74
C GLU A 388 9.64 39.70 11.50
N GLY A 389 8.66 38.81 11.38
CA GLY A 389 7.67 38.79 10.29
C GLY A 389 6.43 39.66 10.51
N LEU A 390 6.29 40.33 11.65
CA LEU A 390 5.13 41.18 11.94
C LEU A 390 5.27 42.55 11.25
N PRO A 391 4.24 43.04 10.53
CA PRO A 391 4.35 44.29 9.77
C PRO A 391 4.66 45.46 10.70
N THR A 392 5.83 46.06 10.51
CA THR A 392 6.20 47.33 11.15
C THR A 392 5.52 48.47 10.39
N ARG A 393 5.01 49.46 11.13
CA ARG A 393 4.11 50.53 10.68
C ARG A 393 4.78 51.58 9.77
N GLU A 394 5.68 51.19 8.88
CA GLU A 394 6.25 52.09 7.87
C GLU A 394 5.75 51.82 6.43
N GLU A 395 5.00 50.74 6.17
CA GLU A 395 4.54 50.44 4.80
C GLU A 395 3.05 50.65 4.49
N THR A 396 2.26 51.16 5.43
CA THR A 396 0.81 51.39 5.20
C THR A 396 0.34 52.75 5.70
N SER A 397 0.65 53.80 4.95
CA SER A 397 -0.15 55.04 4.97
C SER A 397 0.03 55.86 3.69
N VAL A 398 -0.32 55.27 2.53
CA VAL A 398 -0.81 56.01 1.36
C VAL A 398 -1.92 55.15 0.76
N TYR A 399 -3.11 55.73 0.63
CA TYR A 399 -4.36 55.30 -0.05
C TYR A 399 -5.53 55.56 0.91
N ASP A 400 -5.97 56.81 0.98
CA ASP A 400 -7.00 57.46 0.16
C ASP A 400 -8.38 57.31 0.81
N GLU A 401 -8.86 58.45 1.30
CA GLU A 401 -10.23 58.73 1.71
C GLU A 401 -11.14 58.63 0.47
N GLU A 402 -12.05 57.64 0.43
CA GLU A 402 -13.23 57.73 -0.42
C GLU A 402 -14.52 57.69 0.42
N ASP A 403 -15.21 58.82 0.33
CA ASP A 403 -16.49 59.24 0.89
C ASP A 403 -17.66 58.37 0.38
N PRO A 404 -18.49 57.73 1.24
CA PRO A 404 -19.67 57.02 0.79
C PRO A 404 -20.93 57.88 1.04
N SER A 405 -21.19 58.83 0.14
CA SER A 405 -22.44 59.60 0.14
C SER A 405 -22.85 59.96 -1.28
N THR A 406 -23.50 59.03 -1.99
CA THR A 406 -24.65 59.27 -2.91
C THR A 406 -24.93 58.02 -3.76
N ALA A 407 -26.01 57.28 -3.47
CA ALA A 407 -26.87 56.62 -4.46
C ALA A 407 -27.91 55.70 -3.77
N ALA A 408 -29.10 56.23 -3.47
CA ALA A 408 -30.35 55.47 -3.48
C ALA A 408 -31.54 56.40 -3.20
N PHE A 409 -32.26 56.82 -4.24
CA PHE A 409 -33.68 57.16 -4.13
C PHE A 409 -34.40 56.62 -5.36
N GLY A 410 -35.23 55.60 -5.13
CA GLY A 410 -36.24 55.13 -6.07
C GLY A 410 -37.54 55.91 -5.89
N GLY A 411 -38.17 56.28 -7.00
CA GLY A 411 -39.48 56.88 -7.04
C GLY A 411 -40.24 56.33 -8.25
N ALA A 412 -41.41 55.76 -7.98
CA ALA A 412 -42.31 55.14 -8.94
C ALA A 412 -43.08 56.18 -9.78
N ASP A 413 -43.40 55.82 -11.02
CA ASP A 413 -44.45 56.50 -11.80
C ASP A 413 -45.14 55.47 -12.73
N PRO A 414 -46.46 55.24 -12.58
CA PRO A 414 -47.25 54.47 -13.52
C PRO A 414 -48.30 55.38 -14.19
N ASP A 415 -48.18 55.69 -15.47
CA ASP A 415 -49.39 55.94 -16.25
C ASP A 415 -49.24 55.71 -17.75
N ALA A 416 -50.25 55.03 -18.29
CA ALA A 416 -50.33 54.55 -19.65
C ALA A 416 -51.43 55.32 -20.41
N SER A 417 -51.08 55.79 -21.61
CA SER A 417 -51.95 55.96 -22.79
C SER A 417 -53.27 56.75 -22.68
N ILE A 418 -53.35 57.84 -23.46
CA ILE A 418 -54.56 58.54 -23.95
C ILE A 418 -54.57 58.40 -25.51
N PRO A 419 -55.57 58.82 -26.34
CA PRO A 419 -56.99 59.25 -26.22
C PRO A 419 -57.89 58.65 -27.38
N PRO A 420 -58.98 59.28 -27.91
CA PRO A 420 -60.26 59.76 -27.33
C PRO A 420 -61.52 59.29 -28.13
N THR A 421 -62.73 59.66 -27.68
CA THR A 421 -63.88 60.16 -28.50
C THR A 421 -64.94 60.72 -27.53
N PRO A 422 -65.77 61.74 -27.87
CA PRO A 422 -66.59 61.76 -29.09
C PRO A 422 -66.84 63.14 -29.76
N ILE A 423 -67.59 63.03 -30.88
CA ILE A 423 -68.22 64.02 -31.79
C ILE A 423 -67.40 64.38 -33.01
#